data_AF-A0A9D5KXW8-F1
#
_entry.id   AF-A0A9D5KXW8-F1
#
_cell.length_a   1.000
_cell.length_b   1.000
_cell.length_c   1.000
_cell.angle_alpha   90.00
_cell.angle_beta   90.00
_cell.angle_gamma   90.00
#
_symmetry.space_group_name_H-M   'P 1'
#
loop_
_entity.id
_entity.type
_entity.pdbx_description
1 polymer ?
#
loop_
_entity_poly.entity_id
_entity_poly.type
_entity_poly.pdbx_seq_one_letter_code
_entity_poly.pdbx_strand_id
1 'polypeptide(L)'
;MKLFILIFVGIMATVPAMSATRTWEPVKTERADAKSVIRETDIEIKAASGVIIVNCNHQTQIKIFTILGRMVSNETLPAGKSQMQLPAHGVYIVKIGDLTCKVAV
;
A
#
# COMPACT_ATOMS: atom_id res chain seq x y z
N MET A 1 27.25 34.09 49.13
CA MET A 1 27.81 32.80 48.68
C MET A 1 26.64 31.90 48.30
N LYS A 2 26.01 32.14 47.13
CA LYS A 2 26.06 31.26 45.93
C LYS A 2 25.85 29.77 46.26
N LEU A 3 24.60 29.31 46.19
CA LEU A 3 24.26 27.90 46.05
C LEU A 3 23.59 27.73 44.68
N PHE A 4 24.35 27.19 43.72
CA PHE A 4 23.95 27.01 42.32
C PHE A 4 23.05 25.79 42.18
N ILE A 5 21.81 26.01 41.76
CA ILE A 5 20.87 25.00 41.26
C ILE A 5 21.34 24.59 39.85
N LEU A 6 21.62 23.31 39.63
CA LEU A 6 21.85 22.72 38.30
C LEU A 6 20.79 21.66 38.05
N ILE A 7 19.71 22.06 37.39
CA ILE A 7 18.68 21.17 36.86
C ILE A 7 19.17 20.72 35.48
N PHE A 8 19.59 19.46 35.36
CA PHE A 8 19.99 18.85 34.11
C PHE A 8 18.73 18.35 33.38
N VAL A 9 18.13 19.21 32.55
CA VAL A 9 17.02 18.81 31.67
C VAL A 9 17.59 18.01 30.50
N GLY A 10 17.44 16.69 30.57
CA GLY A 10 17.74 15.78 29.45
C GLY A 10 16.71 15.99 28.33
N ILE A 11 17.14 16.62 27.25
CA ILE A 11 16.36 16.70 26.01
C ILE A 11 16.39 15.30 25.38
N MET A 12 15.33 14.51 25.63
CA MET A 12 15.05 13.32 24.83
C MET A 12 14.71 13.79 23.42
N ALA A 13 15.65 13.64 22.49
CA ALA A 13 15.39 13.81 21.07
C ALA A 13 14.41 12.73 20.63
N THR A 14 13.14 13.10 20.45
CA THR A 14 12.14 12.27 19.80
C THR A 14 12.53 12.13 18.34
N VAL A 15 13.15 11.02 17.96
CA VAL A 15 13.34 10.67 16.55
C VAL A 15 11.95 10.40 15.97
N PRO A 16 11.47 11.18 14.99
CA PRO A 16 10.25 10.82 14.30
C PRO A 16 10.51 9.51 13.56
N ALA A 17 9.77 8.45 13.92
CA ALA A 17 9.73 7.24 13.13
C ALA A 17 9.17 7.61 11.75
N MET A 18 10.04 7.68 10.75
CA MET A 18 9.65 7.88 9.36
C MET A 18 8.80 6.68 8.94
N SER A 19 7.47 6.82 8.97
CA SER A 19 6.59 5.82 8.39
C SER A 19 6.85 5.82 6.89
N ALA A 20 7.46 4.77 6.36
CA ALA A 20 7.49 4.55 4.92
C ALA A 20 6.05 4.53 4.44
N THR A 21 5.60 5.61 3.79
CA THR A 21 4.31 5.63 3.09
C THR A 21 4.37 4.49 2.08
N ARG A 22 3.57 3.46 2.31
CA ARG A 22 3.50 2.30 1.41
C ARG A 22 2.70 2.74 0.20
N THR A 23 3.41 3.35 -0.73
CA THR A 23 2.88 3.90 -1.97
C THR A 23 2.94 2.84 -3.06
N TRP A 24 2.14 3.02 -4.10
CA TRP A 24 2.24 2.21 -5.32
C TRP A 24 3.59 2.40 -6.02
N GLU A 25 4.19 1.30 -6.44
CA GLU A 25 5.47 1.27 -7.14
C GLU A 25 5.32 0.64 -8.53
N PRO A 26 6.00 1.15 -9.57
CA PRO A 26 6.00 0.51 -10.87
C PRO A 26 6.75 -0.83 -10.83
N VAL A 27 6.16 -1.87 -11.42
CA VAL A 27 6.75 -3.21 -11.46
C VAL A 27 7.70 -3.34 -12.64
N LYS A 28 8.99 -3.53 -12.36
CA LYS A 28 10.02 -3.76 -13.40
C LYS A 28 10.13 -5.23 -13.82
N THR A 29 9.92 -6.15 -12.87
CA THR A 29 10.05 -7.59 -13.09
C THR A 29 8.82 -8.30 -12.52
N GLU A 30 8.24 -9.20 -13.31
CA GLU A 30 7.07 -9.96 -12.88
C GLU A 30 7.44 -10.99 -11.81
N ARG A 31 6.67 -11.01 -10.72
CA ARG A 31 6.85 -11.94 -9.63
C ARG A 31 6.38 -13.34 -10.05
N ALA A 32 7.21 -14.36 -9.82
CA ALA A 32 6.88 -15.75 -10.14
C ALA A 32 5.72 -16.30 -9.30
N ASP A 33 5.48 -15.75 -8.10
CA ASP A 33 4.40 -16.14 -7.21
C ASP A 33 3.08 -15.40 -7.46
N ALA A 34 3.03 -14.50 -8.45
CA ALA A 34 1.83 -13.72 -8.76
C ALA A 34 0.75 -14.59 -9.41
N LYS A 35 -0.44 -14.62 -8.80
CA LYS A 35 -1.63 -15.33 -9.30
C LYS A 35 -2.69 -14.33 -9.73
N SER A 36 -3.27 -14.53 -10.91
CA SER A 36 -4.39 -13.71 -11.39
C SER A 36 -5.62 -13.94 -10.50
N VAL A 37 -6.21 -12.85 -10.03
CA VAL A 37 -7.45 -12.85 -9.21
C VAL A 37 -8.64 -12.50 -10.09
N ILE A 38 -8.48 -11.46 -10.92
CA ILE A 38 -9.46 -11.07 -11.93
C ILE A 38 -8.73 -10.45 -13.12
N ARG A 39 -9.27 -10.70 -14.31
CA ARG A 39 -8.75 -10.19 -15.57
C ARG A 39 -9.90 -9.76 -16.45
N GLU A 40 -10.04 -8.45 -16.58
CA GLU A 40 -10.91 -7.78 -17.55
C GLU A 40 -10.06 -7.30 -18.74
N THR A 41 -10.72 -6.78 -19.78
CA THR A 41 -10.04 -6.30 -21.00
C THR A 41 -8.92 -5.29 -20.72
N ASP A 42 -9.17 -4.35 -19.81
CA ASP A 42 -8.29 -3.20 -19.56
C ASP A 42 -7.52 -3.28 -18.25
N ILE A 43 -7.92 -4.20 -17.35
CA ILE A 43 -7.44 -4.29 -15.97
C ILE A 43 -7.19 -5.77 -15.61
N GLU A 44 -6.02 -6.06 -15.07
CA GLU A 44 -5.71 -7.35 -14.42
C GLU A 44 -5.23 -7.09 -12.99
N ILE A 45 -5.82 -7.79 -12.02
CA ILE A 45 -5.41 -7.75 -10.63
C ILE A 45 -4.82 -9.11 -10.27
N LYS A 46 -3.60 -9.09 -9.74
CA LYS A 46 -2.89 -10.28 -9.26
C LYS A 46 -2.58 -10.17 -7.77
N ALA A 47 -2.53 -11.31 -7.12
CA ALA A 47 -2.08 -11.46 -5.74
C ALA A 47 -0.73 -12.18 -5.71
N ALA A 48 0.18 -11.69 -4.88
CA ALA A 48 1.40 -12.37 -4.47
C ALA A 48 1.52 -12.26 -2.94
N SER A 49 2.49 -12.94 -2.33
CA SER A 49 2.63 -12.90 -0.86
C SER A 49 2.78 -11.46 -0.35
N GLY A 50 1.77 -11.00 0.41
CA GLY A 50 1.65 -9.64 0.97
C GLY A 50 1.49 -8.49 -0.03
N VAL A 51 1.31 -8.76 -1.32
CA VAL A 51 1.35 -7.75 -2.38
C VAL A 51 0.16 -7.88 -3.33
N ILE A 52 -0.42 -6.73 -3.66
CA ILE A 52 -1.37 -6.60 -4.78
C ILE A 52 -0.63 -5.99 -5.96
N ILE A 53 -0.80 -6.59 -7.13
CA ILE A 53 -0.25 -6.12 -8.39
C ILE A 53 -1.43 -5.80 -9.31
N VAL A 54 -1.39 -4.63 -9.93
CA VAL A 54 -2.41 -4.17 -10.87
C VAL A 54 -1.73 -3.84 -12.19
N ASN A 55 -2.24 -4.42 -13.26
CA ASN A 55 -1.89 -4.03 -14.63
C ASN A 55 -3.09 -3.30 -15.23
N CYS A 56 -2.89 -2.09 -15.75
CA CYS A 56 -3.93 -1.31 -16.40
C CYS A 56 -3.40 -0.69 -17.70
N ASN A 57 -4.24 -0.58 -18.74
CA ASN A 57 -3.81 0.02 -20.02
C ASN A 57 -4.06 1.54 -20.10
N HIS A 58 -4.74 2.12 -19.11
CA HIS A 58 -5.00 3.55 -18.99
C HIS A 58 -4.88 3.99 -17.52
N GLN A 59 -4.76 5.30 -17.30
CA GLN A 59 -4.72 5.87 -15.95
C GLN A 59 -6.04 5.61 -15.22
N THR A 60 -5.99 5.04 -14.02
CA THR A 60 -7.20 4.63 -13.30
C THR A 60 -7.14 4.93 -11.80
N GLN A 61 -8.28 5.23 -11.19
CA GLN A 61 -8.37 5.40 -9.74
C GLN A 61 -8.57 4.04 -9.06
N ILE A 62 -7.70 3.75 -8.09
CA ILE A 62 -7.78 2.54 -7.28
C ILE A 62 -8.08 2.87 -5.82
N LYS A 63 -8.94 2.06 -5.21
CA LYS A 63 -9.19 2.05 -3.77
C LYS A 63 -8.96 0.65 -3.21
N ILE A 64 -8.21 0.58 -2.13
CA ILE A 64 -8.01 -0.65 -1.37
C ILE A 64 -8.64 -0.46 0.00
N PHE A 65 -9.45 -1.43 0.42
CA PHE A 65 -10.03 -1.50 1.75
C PHE A 65 -9.64 -2.81 2.42
N THR A 66 -9.57 -2.80 3.74
CA THR A 66 -9.63 -4.02 4.54
C THR A 66 -11.00 -4.71 4.35
N ILE A 67 -11.11 -6.00 4.69
CA ILE A 67 -12.39 -6.71 4.66
C ILE A 67 -13.49 -6.07 5.53
N LEU A 68 -13.08 -5.30 6.56
CA LEU A 68 -13.98 -4.54 7.44
C LEU A 68 -14.35 -3.16 6.89
N GLY A 69 -13.94 -2.83 5.66
CA GLY A 69 -14.28 -1.58 4.99
C GLY A 69 -13.38 -0.39 5.33
N ARG A 70 -12.36 -0.53 6.19
CA ARG A 70 -11.39 0.54 6.45
C ARG A 70 -10.52 0.79 5.21
N MET A 71 -10.41 2.04 4.77
CA MET A 71 -9.56 2.45 3.66
C MET A 71 -8.06 2.22 3.96
N VAL A 72 -7.35 1.65 3.00
CA VAL A 72 -5.91 1.35 3.04
C VAL A 72 -5.15 2.19 2.00
N SER A 73 -5.71 2.34 0.80
CA SER A 73 -5.14 3.18 -0.27
C SER A 73 -6.28 3.80 -1.10
N ASN A 74 -6.04 5.01 -1.60
CA ASN A 74 -6.91 5.74 -2.53
C ASN A 74 -6.01 6.61 -3.42
N GLU A 75 -5.60 6.05 -4.55
CA GLU A 75 -4.58 6.65 -5.43
C GLU A 75 -5.00 6.55 -6.90
N THR A 76 -4.29 7.28 -7.75
CA THR A 76 -4.45 7.19 -9.21
C THR A 76 -3.23 6.52 -9.79
N LEU A 77 -3.40 5.36 -10.40
CA LEU A 77 -2.32 4.61 -11.03
C LEU A 77 -2.14 5.06 -12.47
N PRO A 78 -0.88 5.26 -12.94
CA PRO A 78 -0.61 5.43 -14.36
C PRO A 78 -0.87 4.10 -15.10
N ALA A 79 -0.98 4.18 -16.42
CA ALA A 79 -0.98 2.98 -17.26
C ALA A 79 0.30 2.16 -17.04
N GLY A 80 0.17 0.84 -17.09
CA GLY A 80 1.23 -0.13 -16.86
C GLY A 80 0.98 -1.01 -15.64
N LYS A 81 2.05 -1.65 -15.16
CA LYS A 81 2.04 -2.51 -13.97
C LYS A 81 2.49 -1.73 -12.74
N SER A 82 1.66 -1.74 -11.69
CA SER A 82 1.97 -1.18 -10.38
C SER A 82 1.74 -2.22 -9.30
N GLN A 83 2.51 -2.15 -8.21
CA GLN A 83 2.36 -3.02 -7.05
C GLN A 83 2.27 -2.20 -5.77
N MET A 84 1.61 -2.75 -4.75
CA MET A 84 1.56 -2.17 -3.42
C MET A 84 1.77 -3.25 -2.36
N GLN A 85 2.71 -3.00 -1.44
CA GLN A 85 2.89 -3.82 -0.25
C GLN A 85 1.78 -3.53 0.77
N LEU A 86 1.02 -4.56 1.13
CA LEU A 86 -0.08 -4.41 2.08
C LEU A 86 0.39 -4.38 3.53
N PRO A 87 -0.36 -3.72 4.44
CA PRO A 87 0.03 -3.58 5.84
C PRO A 87 0.10 -4.91 6.61
N ALA A 88 -0.73 -5.89 6.24
CA ALA A 88 -0.80 -7.20 6.87
C ALA A 88 -1.23 -8.27 5.84
N HIS A 89 -1.03 -9.54 6.17
CA HIS A 89 -1.63 -10.65 5.43
C HIS A 89 -3.14 -10.70 5.69
N GLY A 90 -3.91 -11.16 4.71
CA GLY A 90 -5.36 -11.28 4.83
C GLY A 90 -6.11 -10.96 3.54
N VAL A 91 -7.41 -10.70 3.69
CA VAL A 91 -8.31 -10.38 2.58
C VAL A 91 -8.56 -8.87 2.51
N TYR A 92 -8.37 -8.33 1.32
CA TYR A 92 -8.61 -6.94 0.97
C TYR A 92 -9.68 -6.84 -0.10
N ILE A 93 -10.38 -5.70 -0.12
CA ILE A 93 -11.31 -5.34 -1.20
C ILE A 93 -10.60 -4.34 -2.08
N VAL A 94 -10.47 -4.67 -3.37
CA VAL A 94 -9.92 -3.78 -4.39
C VAL A 94 -11.07 -3.26 -5.24
N LYS A 95 -11.12 -1.94 -5.43
CA LYS A 95 -12.08 -1.27 -6.30
C LYS A 95 -11.37 -0.40 -7.33
N ILE A 96 -11.69 -0.60 -8.61
CA ILE A 96 -11.18 0.18 -9.75
C ILE A 96 -12.35 0.44 -10.71
N GLY A 97 -12.82 1.69 -10.80
CA GLY A 97 -14.08 1.98 -11.51
C GLY A 97 -15.25 1.17 -10.94
N ASP A 98 -15.90 0.38 -11.80
CA ASP A 98 -17.00 -0.53 -11.45
C ASP A 98 -16.51 -1.93 -11.01
N LEU A 99 -15.24 -2.25 -11.26
CA LEU A 99 -14.62 -3.50 -10.83
C LEU A 99 -14.45 -3.49 -9.31
N THR A 100 -15.02 -4.47 -8.63
CA THR A 100 -14.81 -4.69 -7.19
C THR A 100 -14.55 -6.18 -6.93
N CYS A 101 -13.40 -6.51 -6.34
CA CYS A 101 -13.04 -7.90 -6.04
C CYS A 101 -12.38 -8.05 -4.67
N LYS A 102 -12.47 -9.27 -4.12
CA LYS A 102 -11.72 -9.68 -2.93
C LYS A 102 -10.37 -10.26 -3.35
N VAL A 103 -9.31 -9.85 -2.67
CA VAL A 103 -7.93 -10.28 -2.94
C VAL A 103 -7.33 -10.82 -1.64
N ALA A 104 -6.90 -12.09 -1.65
CA ALA A 104 -6.18 -12.70 -0.54
C ALA A 104 -4.68 -12.65 -0.81
N VAL A 105 -3.89 -12.17 0.15
CA VAL A 105 -2.43 -12.01 0.08
C VAL A 105 -1.67 -12.60 1.26
#